data_AF-A0A644XRH9-F1
#
_entry.id   AF-A0A644XRH9-F1
#
_cell.length_a   1.000
_cell.length_b   1.000
_cell.length_c   1.000
_cell.angle_alpha   90.00
_cell.angle_beta   90.00
_cell.angle_gamma   90.00
#
_symmetry.space_group_name_H-M   'P 1'
#
loop_
_entity.id
_entity.type
_entity.pdbx_description
1 polymer ?
#
loop_
_entity_poly.entity_id
_entity_poly.type
_entity_poly.pdbx_seq_one_letter_code
_entity_poly.pdbx_strand_id
1 'polypeptide(L)'
;MLALGIFLGLCCLEVVMYKKRECWGRNTLRLRIVLFLLFVLLAGIRFIPWGFSWYLLGGLLAVRALISLLGLLKKSATKARSKGKTAGNLVISIVLIGLSVIPLLLLPPPVPLQQTSSNAVGTMVYTWTDENREDVFTPMADYRNITVQFWYPALTPGESTPVLEGPFPLVVFSHGAFGYRMSNHSTFMELAGNGYIVASIDHTHQAFRTKESWWKGSPR
;
A
#
# COMPACT_ATOMS: atom_id res chain seq x y z
N MET A 1 -10.65 3.69 18.28
CA MET A 1 -10.38 3.32 19.69
C MET A 1 -9.00 2.70 19.91
N LEU A 2 -8.61 1.65 19.17
CA LEU A 2 -7.29 0.98 19.32
C LEU A 2 -6.09 1.92 19.14
N ALA A 3 -6.06 2.74 18.08
CA ALA A 3 -4.95 3.66 17.78
C ALA A 3 -4.74 4.72 18.89
N LEU A 4 -5.83 5.26 19.44
CA LEU A 4 -5.78 6.20 20.56
C LEU A 4 -5.23 5.54 21.83
N GLY A 5 -5.63 4.29 22.10
CA GLY A 5 -5.09 3.50 23.20
C GLY A 5 -3.58 3.25 23.07
N ILE A 6 -3.12 2.92 21.86
CA ILE A 6 -1.68 2.75 21.56
C ILE A 6 -0.93 4.06 21.78
N PHE A 7 -1.44 5.19 21.25
CA PHE A 7 -0.83 6.50 21.43
C PHE A 7 -0.68 6.87 22.92
N LEU A 8 -1.78 6.78 23.68
CA LEU A 8 -1.77 7.09 25.10
C LEU A 8 -0.85 6.14 25.88
N GLY A 9 -0.85 4.84 25.57
CA GLY A 9 0.04 3.87 26.18
C GLY A 9 1.52 4.17 25.94
N LEU A 10 1.90 4.49 24.71
CA LEU A 10 3.28 4.85 24.34
C LEU A 10 3.73 6.16 24.99
N CYS A 11 2.86 7.18 25.00
CA CYS A 11 3.13 8.46 25.68
C CYS A 11 3.29 8.28 27.20
N CYS A 12 2.40 7.52 27.83
CA CYS A 12 2.51 7.15 29.24
C CYS A 12 3.84 6.45 29.54
N LEU A 13 4.26 5.53 28.68
CA LEU A 13 5.54 4.84 28.84
C LEU A 13 6.73 5.81 28.77
N GLU A 14 6.75 6.74 27.81
CA GLU A 14 7.79 7.78 27.71
C GLU A 14 7.82 8.70 28.94
N VAL A 15 6.65 9.07 29.48
CA VAL A 15 6.56 9.88 30.71
C VAL A 15 7.07 9.11 31.93
N VAL A 16 6.76 7.82 32.06
CA VAL A 16 7.29 6.95 33.14
C VAL A 16 8.81 6.82 33.03
N MET A 17 9.32 6.60 31.81
CA MET A 17 10.76 6.55 31.54
C MET A 17 11.46 7.86 31.93
N TYR A 18 10.84 9.00 31.65
CA TYR A 18 11.35 10.32 32.04
C TYR A 18 11.39 10.52 33.56
N LYS A 19 10.30 10.15 34.26
CA LYS A 19 10.23 10.26 35.73
C LYS A 19 11.27 9.37 36.41
N LYS A 20 11.46 8.13 35.93
CA LYS A 20 12.42 7.16 36.48
C LYS A 20 13.79 7.16 35.78
N ARG A 21 14.16 8.26 35.10
CA ARG A 21 15.40 8.37 34.28
C ARG A 21 16.70 8.00 35.01
N GLU A 22 16.72 8.15 36.34
CA GLU A 22 17.89 7.84 37.19
C GLU A 22 18.07 6.34 37.42
N CYS A 23 17.00 5.55 37.36
CA CYS A 23 17.02 4.10 37.58
C CYS A 23 17.00 3.28 36.27
N TRP A 24 16.65 3.91 35.15
CA TRP A 24 16.25 3.23 33.92
C TRP A 24 17.33 3.28 32.83
N GLY A 25 18.57 2.92 33.17
CA GLY A 25 19.71 2.84 32.24
C GLY A 25 19.53 1.78 31.12
N ARG A 26 20.21 0.64 31.21
CA ARG A 26 20.14 -0.44 30.19
C ARG A 26 18.72 -1.03 30.04
N ASN A 27 17.90 -0.97 31.08
CA ASN A 27 16.52 -1.46 31.04
C ASN A 27 15.63 -0.68 30.06
N THR A 28 15.84 0.63 29.88
CA THR A 28 15.14 1.41 28.85
C THR A 28 15.49 0.93 27.44
N LEU A 29 16.77 0.58 27.22
CA LEU A 29 17.22 0.07 25.93
C LEU A 29 16.55 -1.27 25.61
N ARG A 30 16.51 -2.18 26.61
CA ARG A 30 15.81 -3.46 26.49
C ARG A 30 14.31 -3.28 26.22
N LEU A 31 13.66 -2.37 26.94
CA LEU A 31 12.23 -2.11 26.78
C LEU A 31 11.87 -1.65 25.36
N ARG A 32 12.69 -0.79 24.75
CA ARG A 32 12.48 -0.33 23.37
C ARG A 32 12.59 -1.47 22.35
N ILE A 33 13.52 -2.39 22.57
CA ILE A 33 13.65 -3.61 21.76
C ILE A 33 12.43 -4.51 21.95
N VAL A 34 12.04 -4.77 23.21
CA VAL A 34 10.86 -5.58 23.53
C VAL A 34 9.59 -4.99 22.91
N LEU A 35 9.42 -3.67 22.96
CA LEU A 35 8.27 -2.98 22.37
C LEU A 35 8.20 -3.17 20.84
N PHE A 36 9.35 -3.09 20.16
CA PHE A 36 9.42 -3.38 18.73
C PHE A 36 9.13 -4.85 18.41
N LEU A 37 9.69 -5.79 19.20
CA LEU A 37 9.42 -7.22 19.03
C LEU A 37 7.94 -7.56 19.27
N LEU A 38 7.31 -6.94 20.28
CA LEU A 38 5.88 -7.07 20.53
C LEU A 38 5.07 -6.54 19.36
N PHE A 39 5.44 -5.38 18.80
CA PHE A 39 4.80 -4.84 17.60
C PHE A 39 4.89 -5.80 16.42
N VAL A 40 6.08 -6.36 16.15
CA VAL A 40 6.30 -7.35 15.08
C VAL A 40 5.49 -8.62 15.33
N LEU A 41 5.43 -9.10 16.59
CA LEU A 41 4.61 -10.25 16.96
C LEU A 41 3.12 -10.01 16.67
N LEU A 42 2.58 -8.87 17.12
CA LEU A 42 1.18 -8.49 16.89
C LEU A 42 0.85 -8.33 15.40
N ALA A 43 1.80 -7.81 14.62
CA ALA A 43 1.70 -7.75 13.16
C ALA A 43 1.71 -9.14 12.52
N GLY A 44 2.62 -10.02 12.96
CA GLY A 44 2.78 -11.37 12.43
C GLY A 44 1.57 -12.28 12.69
N ILE A 45 0.97 -12.19 13.88
CA ILE A 45 -0.27 -12.93 14.22
C ILE A 45 -1.54 -12.29 13.60
N ARG A 46 -1.39 -11.22 12.79
CA ARG A 46 -2.49 -10.47 12.17
C ARG A 46 -3.53 -9.92 13.15
N PHE A 47 -3.12 -9.63 14.39
CA PHE A 47 -4.01 -9.03 15.40
C PHE A 47 -4.33 -7.58 15.07
N ILE A 48 -3.38 -6.85 14.47
CA ILE A 48 -3.60 -5.51 13.94
C ILE A 48 -4.05 -5.58 12.48
N PRO A 49 -5.03 -4.76 12.05
CA PRO A 49 -5.42 -4.66 10.64
C PRO A 49 -4.26 -4.02 9.89
N TRP A 50 -3.40 -4.86 9.33
CA TRP A 50 -2.18 -4.43 8.67
C TRP A 50 -2.51 -3.56 7.46
N GLY A 51 -1.74 -2.49 7.27
CA GLY A 51 -1.96 -1.53 6.20
C GLY A 51 -0.93 -0.40 6.24
N PHE A 52 -0.99 0.47 5.24
CA PHE A 52 -0.07 1.59 5.07
C PHE A 52 0.12 2.44 6.33
N SER A 53 -0.97 2.67 7.08
CA SER A 53 -0.96 3.52 8.27
C SER A 53 0.05 3.07 9.33
N TRP A 54 0.39 1.77 9.41
CA TRP A 54 1.28 1.23 10.42
C TRP A 54 2.78 1.39 10.13
N TYR A 55 3.16 1.74 8.89
CA TYR A 55 4.57 1.81 8.50
C TYR A 55 5.36 2.88 9.25
N LEU A 56 4.77 4.06 9.49
CA LEU A 56 5.46 5.14 10.21
C LEU A 56 5.71 4.77 11.68
N LEU A 57 4.70 4.20 12.36
CA LEU A 57 4.85 3.74 13.73
C LEU A 57 5.86 2.58 13.82
N GLY A 58 5.74 1.59 12.94
CA GLY A 58 6.67 0.46 12.88
C GLY A 58 8.10 0.90 12.62
N GLY A 59 8.31 1.82 11.66
CA GLY A 59 9.62 2.40 11.36
C GLY A 59 10.21 3.17 12.54
N LEU A 60 9.41 4.00 13.23
CA LEU A 60 9.85 4.71 14.43
C LEU A 60 10.30 3.75 15.53
N LEU A 61 9.51 2.70 15.80
CA LEU A 61 9.85 1.66 16.77
C LEU A 61 11.12 0.90 16.37
N ALA A 62 11.27 0.55 15.09
CA ALA A 62 12.45 -0.13 14.56
C ALA A 62 13.73 0.69 14.74
N VAL A 63 13.71 1.98 14.37
CA VAL A 63 14.86 2.89 14.53
C VAL A 63 15.23 3.02 16.00
N ARG A 64 14.25 3.18 16.90
CA ARG A 64 14.48 3.25 18.35
C ARG A 64 15.05 1.95 18.92
N ALA A 65 14.57 0.80 18.44
CA ALA A 65 15.10 -0.51 18.83
C ALA A 65 16.54 -0.69 18.35
N LEU A 66 16.86 -0.28 17.11
CA LEU A 66 18.22 -0.35 16.56
C LEU A 66 19.22 0.51 17.33
N ILE A 67 18.88 1.78 17.61
CA ILE A 67 19.72 2.67 18.44
C ILE A 67 19.93 2.04 19.83
N SER A 68 18.90 1.40 20.38
CA SER A 68 18.96 0.75 21.69
C SER A 68 19.83 -0.51 21.68
N LEU A 69 19.77 -1.30 20.61
CA LEU A 69 20.62 -2.47 20.40
C LEU A 69 22.10 -2.05 20.30
N LEU A 70 22.41 -1.06 19.47
CA LEU A 70 23.76 -0.50 19.36
C LEU A 70 24.25 0.08 20.71
N GLY A 71 23.35 0.68 21.49
CA GLY A 71 23.64 1.17 22.84
C GLY A 71 23.98 0.06 23.84
N LEU A 72 23.38 -1.13 23.71
CA LEU A 72 23.67 -2.29 24.57
C LEU A 72 25.01 -2.95 24.23
N LEU A 73 25.40 -2.93 22.95
CA LEU A 73 26.68 -3.47 22.48
C LEU A 73 27.87 -2.63 22.95
N LYS A 74 27.67 -1.32 23.15
CA LYS A 74 28.71 -0.43 23.70
C LYS A 74 28.94 -0.72 25.19
N LYS A 75 30.16 -1.12 25.57
CA LYS A 75 30.60 -1.33 26.97
C LYS A 75 30.82 -0.04 27.78
N SER A 76 30.13 1.04 27.43
CA SER A 76 30.26 2.34 28.11
C SER A 76 29.44 2.36 29.40
N ALA A 77 30.01 2.93 30.46
CA ALA A 77 29.22 3.35 31.61
C ALA A 77 28.14 4.35 31.15
N THR A 78 26.91 4.18 31.63
CA THR A 78 25.80 5.09 31.33
C THR A 78 26.06 6.43 32.00
N LYS A 79 26.37 7.47 31.22
CA LYS A 79 26.55 8.83 31.75
C LYS A 79 25.24 9.38 32.31
N ALA A 80 25.32 10.09 33.43
CA ALA A 80 24.19 10.81 34.00
C ALA A 80 23.65 11.82 32.97
N ARG A 81 22.35 11.76 32.70
CA ARG A 81 21.68 12.58 31.68
C ARG A 81 21.21 13.89 32.29
N SER A 82 21.55 15.02 31.66
CA SER A 82 21.07 16.35 32.09
C SER A 82 19.53 16.42 32.05
N LYS A 83 18.92 17.08 33.05
CA LYS A 83 17.46 17.23 33.17
C LYS A 83 16.86 17.91 31.93
N GLY A 84 17.45 19.03 31.48
CA GLY A 84 16.97 19.78 30.32
C GLY A 84 17.02 18.99 29.02
N LYS A 85 18.14 18.29 28.75
CA LYS A 85 18.26 17.41 27.56
C LYS A 85 17.28 16.25 27.57
N THR A 86 16.98 15.71 28.75
CA THR A 86 16.03 14.59 28.89
C THR A 86 14.58 15.06 28.68
N ALA A 87 14.23 16.26 29.16
CA ALA A 87 12.92 16.87 28.95
C ALA A 87 12.67 17.19 27.47
N GLY A 88 13.66 17.79 26.79
CA GLY A 88 13.56 18.04 25.34
C GLY A 88 13.37 16.75 24.53
N ASN A 89 14.12 15.70 24.86
CA ASN A 89 13.95 14.40 24.21
C ASN A 89 12.58 13.76 24.47
N LEU A 90 11.98 13.97 25.65
CA LEU A 90 10.61 13.50 25.93
C LEU A 90 9.60 14.20 25.01
N VAL A 91 9.70 15.53 24.88
CA VAL A 91 8.79 16.30 24.00
C VAL A 91 8.93 15.83 22.55
N ILE A 92 10.17 15.72 22.05
CA ILE A 92 10.44 15.20 20.70
C ILE A 92 9.88 13.78 20.56
N SER A 93 10.06 12.92 21.56
CA SER A 93 9.53 11.55 21.55
C SER A 93 8.02 11.52 21.41
N ILE A 94 7.29 12.35 22.18
CA ILE A 94 5.83 12.44 22.15
C ILE A 94 5.36 12.97 20.80
N VAL A 95 6.00 14.02 20.27
CA VAL A 95 5.67 14.59 18.95
C VAL A 95 5.85 13.56 17.84
N LEU A 96 6.98 12.83 17.83
CA LEU A 96 7.23 11.77 16.83
C LEU A 96 6.22 10.63 16.94
N ILE A 97 5.86 10.21 18.15
CA ILE A 97 4.82 9.20 18.37
C ILE A 97 3.47 9.72 17.85
N GLY A 98 3.11 10.96 18.17
CA GLY A 98 1.89 11.61 17.69
C GLY A 98 1.83 11.61 16.16
N LEU A 99 2.87 12.13 15.50
CA LEU A 99 2.98 12.18 14.04
C LEU A 99 2.86 10.77 13.42
N SER A 100 3.46 9.75 14.04
CA SER A 100 3.40 8.37 13.56
C SER A 100 2.02 7.73 13.69
N VAL A 101 1.17 8.22 14.61
CA VAL A 101 -0.19 7.69 14.84
C VAL A 101 -1.25 8.47 14.07
N ILE A 102 -0.97 9.69 13.60
CA ILE A 102 -1.90 10.49 12.78
C ILE A 102 -2.52 9.68 11.62
N PRO A 103 -1.76 8.93 10.79
CA PRO A 103 -2.35 8.12 9.72
C PRO A 103 -3.34 7.06 10.22
N LEU A 104 -3.16 6.52 11.43
CA LEU A 104 -4.09 5.53 11.99
C LEU A 104 -5.40 6.17 12.47
N LEU A 105 -5.40 7.48 12.75
CA LEU A 105 -6.56 8.22 13.22
C LEU A 105 -7.33 8.84 12.06
N LEU A 106 -6.62 9.37 11.06
CA LEU A 106 -7.22 10.10 9.95
C LEU A 106 -7.56 9.22 8.76
N LEU A 107 -6.81 8.13 8.51
CA LEU A 107 -7.05 7.27 7.36
C LEU A 107 -7.93 6.10 7.80
N PRO A 108 -9.12 5.91 7.18
CA PRO A 108 -9.94 4.74 7.45
C PRO A 108 -9.18 3.47 7.03
N PRO A 109 -9.38 2.35 7.72
CA PRO A 109 -8.88 1.07 7.23
C PRO A 109 -9.45 0.83 5.82
N PRO A 110 -8.65 0.25 4.90
CA PRO A 110 -9.14 -0.04 3.56
C PRO A 110 -10.33 -0.99 3.66
N VAL A 111 -11.51 -0.50 3.29
CA VAL A 111 -12.71 -1.32 3.17
C VAL A 111 -12.73 -1.84 1.73
N PRO A 112 -12.79 -3.16 1.51
CA PRO A 112 -13.01 -3.70 0.18
C PRO A 112 -14.32 -3.13 -0.36
N LEU A 113 -14.27 -2.46 -1.52
CA LEU A 113 -15.49 -2.04 -2.19
C LEU A 113 -16.24 -3.30 -2.60
N GLN A 114 -17.42 -3.53 -2.03
CA GLN A 114 -18.32 -4.57 -2.51
C GLN A 114 -18.97 -4.07 -3.79
N GLN A 115 -18.97 -4.91 -4.82
CA GLN A 115 -19.74 -4.64 -6.03
C GLN A 115 -21.22 -4.67 -5.68
N THR A 116 -21.97 -3.64 -6.10
CA THR A 116 -23.43 -3.58 -5.87
C THR A 116 -24.24 -4.20 -7.01
N SER A 117 -23.57 -4.55 -8.10
CA SER A 117 -24.16 -5.13 -9.30
C SER A 117 -24.66 -6.56 -9.13
N SER A 118 -25.63 -6.96 -9.96
CA SER A 118 -26.24 -8.29 -9.94
C SER A 118 -25.46 -9.37 -10.70
N ASN A 119 -24.74 -9.01 -11.79
CA ASN A 119 -24.01 -9.98 -12.59
C ASN A 119 -22.58 -10.17 -12.08
N ALA A 120 -22.03 -11.38 -12.28
CA ALA A 120 -20.61 -11.58 -12.15
C ALA A 120 -19.86 -10.89 -13.30
N VAL A 121 -18.57 -10.62 -13.11
CA VAL A 121 -17.76 -9.89 -14.09
C VAL A 121 -16.63 -10.78 -14.62
N GLY A 122 -16.64 -10.98 -15.93
CA GLY A 122 -15.53 -11.58 -16.66
C GLY A 122 -14.54 -10.52 -17.11
N THR A 123 -13.28 -10.94 -17.32
CA THR A 123 -12.23 -10.07 -17.86
C THR A 123 -11.43 -10.76 -18.95
N MET A 124 -11.00 -10.01 -19.97
CA MET A 124 -10.12 -10.52 -21.01
C MET A 124 -9.13 -9.43 -21.44
N VAL A 125 -7.93 -9.83 -21.85
CA VAL A 125 -6.90 -8.89 -22.33
C VAL A 125 -6.56 -9.27 -23.76
N TYR A 126 -6.66 -8.29 -24.64
CA TYR A 126 -6.13 -8.39 -25.99
C TYR A 126 -5.05 -7.36 -26.19
N THR A 127 -4.12 -7.69 -27.05
CA THR A 127 -3.23 -6.72 -27.67
C THR A 127 -3.58 -6.75 -29.15
N TRP A 128 -3.43 -5.62 -29.83
CA TRP A 128 -3.51 -5.53 -31.27
C TRP A 128 -2.35 -4.70 -31.78
N THR A 129 -1.90 -5.02 -32.98
CA THR A 129 -0.87 -4.25 -33.67
C THR A 129 -1.54 -3.39 -34.73
N ASP A 130 -1.35 -2.08 -34.64
CA ASP A 130 -1.80 -1.13 -35.65
C ASP A 130 -0.72 -0.96 -36.72
N GLU A 131 -0.85 -1.73 -37.80
CA GLU A 131 0.09 -1.74 -38.92
C GLU A 131 0.07 -0.45 -39.75
N ASN A 132 -0.91 0.43 -39.55
CA ASN A 132 -0.97 1.71 -40.26
C ASN A 132 -0.08 2.78 -39.63
N ARG A 133 0.49 2.52 -38.44
CA ARG A 133 1.30 3.49 -37.69
C ARG A 133 2.56 2.86 -37.12
N GLU A 134 3.69 3.50 -37.39
CA GLU A 134 4.96 3.18 -36.75
C GLU A 134 4.97 3.59 -35.27
N ASP A 135 5.65 2.82 -34.43
CA ASP A 135 5.84 3.15 -33.03
C ASP A 135 7.04 4.08 -32.84
N VAL A 136 6.77 5.39 -32.81
CA VAL A 136 7.79 6.46 -32.70
C VAL A 136 8.65 6.41 -31.42
N PHE A 137 8.29 5.56 -30.46
CA PHE A 137 8.99 5.40 -29.19
C PHE A 137 9.98 4.22 -29.19
N THR A 138 10.00 3.40 -30.24
CA THR A 138 10.97 2.30 -30.37
C THR A 138 12.04 2.64 -31.40
N PRO A 139 13.32 2.34 -31.13
CA PRO A 139 14.41 2.58 -32.08
C PRO A 139 14.40 1.60 -33.27
N MET A 140 13.62 0.52 -33.17
CA MET A 140 13.41 -0.45 -34.26
C MET A 140 12.15 -0.05 -35.04
N ALA A 141 12.16 -0.28 -36.36
CA ALA A 141 10.95 -0.19 -37.17
C ALA A 141 9.96 -1.26 -36.71
N ASP A 142 9.00 -0.85 -35.88
CA ASP A 142 7.93 -1.68 -35.36
C ASP A 142 6.61 -0.92 -35.43
N TYR A 143 5.52 -1.66 -35.42
CA TYR A 143 4.18 -1.11 -35.46
C TYR A 143 3.64 -0.90 -34.06
N ARG A 144 2.64 -0.01 -33.95
CA ARG A 144 2.09 0.36 -32.65
C ARG A 144 1.27 -0.79 -32.05
N ASN A 145 1.78 -1.40 -30.98
CA ASN A 145 1.01 -2.33 -30.15
C ASN A 145 0.09 -1.56 -29.19
N ILE A 146 -1.17 -1.97 -29.11
CA ILE A 146 -2.19 -1.41 -28.24
C ILE A 146 -2.78 -2.56 -27.41
N THR A 147 -2.56 -2.53 -26.10
CA THR A 147 -3.19 -3.47 -25.17
C THR A 147 -4.49 -2.89 -24.64
N VAL A 148 -5.55 -3.69 -24.66
CA VAL A 148 -6.87 -3.35 -24.12
C VAL A 148 -7.32 -4.46 -23.20
N GLN A 149 -7.82 -4.08 -22.04
CA GLN A 149 -8.48 -5.00 -21.12
C GLN A 149 -9.98 -4.73 -21.11
N PHE A 150 -10.74 -5.80 -21.19
CA PHE A 150 -12.19 -5.78 -21.17
C PHE A 150 -12.71 -6.26 -19.83
N TRP A 151 -13.79 -5.63 -19.36
CA TRP A 151 -14.67 -6.09 -18.30
C TRP A 151 -16.06 -6.22 -18.89
N TYR A 152 -16.72 -7.35 -18.62
CA TYR A 152 -18.01 -7.65 -19.24
C TYR A 152 -18.90 -8.49 -18.31
N PRO A 153 -20.24 -8.48 -18.50
CA PRO A 153 -21.16 -9.29 -17.74
C PRO A 153 -20.91 -10.78 -18.03
N ALA A 154 -20.79 -11.60 -16.98
CA ALA A 154 -20.55 -13.03 -17.08
C ALA A 154 -21.40 -13.82 -16.07
N LEU A 155 -21.55 -15.12 -16.29
CA LEU A 155 -22.19 -16.03 -15.32
C LEU A 155 -21.30 -16.27 -14.10
N THR A 156 -19.99 -16.32 -14.30
CA THR A 156 -18.99 -16.54 -13.24
C THR A 156 -17.89 -15.49 -13.34
N PRO A 157 -17.34 -15.04 -12.19
CA PRO A 157 -16.25 -14.09 -12.20
C PRO A 157 -14.96 -14.77 -12.63
N GLY A 158 -14.10 -14.07 -13.37
CA GLY A 158 -12.79 -14.60 -13.71
C GLY A 158 -12.19 -14.04 -15.00
N GLU A 159 -11.00 -14.53 -15.31
CA GLU A 159 -10.35 -14.27 -16.60
C GLU A 159 -10.86 -15.26 -17.65
N SER A 160 -11.11 -14.76 -18.87
CA SER A 160 -11.54 -15.55 -20.03
C SER A 160 -12.82 -16.36 -19.82
N THR A 161 -13.74 -15.90 -18.96
CA THR A 161 -15.05 -16.52 -18.78
C THR A 161 -16.00 -16.16 -19.93
N PRO A 162 -16.98 -17.01 -20.28
CA PRO A 162 -17.95 -16.68 -21.30
C PRO A 162 -18.72 -15.40 -20.96
N VAL A 163 -18.84 -14.52 -21.95
CA VAL A 163 -19.69 -13.31 -21.88
C VAL A 163 -21.16 -13.77 -21.86
N LEU A 164 -22.01 -13.06 -21.12
CA LEU A 164 -23.46 -13.25 -21.25
C LEU A 164 -23.94 -12.96 -22.67
N GLU A 165 -25.01 -13.62 -23.11
CA GLU A 165 -25.62 -13.33 -24.41
C GLU A 165 -26.44 -12.04 -24.35
N GLY A 166 -26.28 -11.18 -25.35
CA GLY A 166 -27.10 -9.99 -25.54
C GLY A 166 -26.30 -8.77 -26.03
N PRO A 167 -27.00 -7.72 -26.51
CA PRO A 167 -26.37 -6.45 -26.81
C PRO A 167 -26.04 -5.73 -25.50
N PHE A 168 -24.79 -5.27 -25.36
CA PHE A 168 -24.36 -4.45 -24.24
C PHE A 168 -23.79 -3.12 -24.74
N PRO A 169 -24.09 -1.99 -24.11
CA PRO A 169 -23.42 -0.73 -24.37
C PRO A 169 -21.91 -0.85 -24.10
N LEU A 170 -21.09 -0.32 -25.03
CA LEU A 170 -19.64 -0.28 -24.92
C LEU A 170 -19.18 1.06 -24.31
N VAL A 171 -18.37 0.98 -23.27
CA VAL A 171 -17.66 2.11 -22.67
C VAL A 171 -16.18 1.96 -22.96
N VAL A 172 -15.58 2.94 -23.65
CA VAL A 172 -14.14 2.98 -23.86
C VAL A 172 -13.51 3.91 -22.84
N PHE A 173 -12.52 3.40 -22.10
CA PHE A 173 -11.81 4.16 -21.09
C PHE A 173 -10.35 4.41 -21.48
N SER A 174 -9.93 5.66 -21.29
CA SER A 174 -8.56 6.12 -21.46
C SER A 174 -8.04 6.66 -20.13
N HIS A 175 -6.90 6.15 -19.67
CA HIS A 175 -6.28 6.64 -18.44
C HIS A 175 -5.68 8.04 -18.61
N GLY A 176 -5.55 8.78 -17.51
CA GLY A 176 -4.81 10.04 -17.46
C GLY A 176 -3.29 9.84 -17.42
N ALA A 177 -2.53 10.93 -17.32
CA ALA A 177 -1.08 10.88 -17.15
C ALA A 177 -0.68 10.03 -15.93
N PHE A 178 0.38 9.21 -16.08
CA PHE A 178 0.84 8.23 -15.08
C PHE A 178 -0.18 7.13 -14.71
N GLY A 179 -1.29 7.02 -15.44
CA GLY A 179 -2.25 5.94 -15.31
C GLY A 179 -1.86 4.70 -16.11
N TYR A 180 -2.73 3.70 -16.06
CA TYR A 180 -2.70 2.51 -16.91
C TYR A 180 -4.11 1.92 -16.99
N ARG A 181 -4.34 0.89 -17.80
CA ARG A 181 -5.67 0.33 -18.06
C ARG A 181 -6.45 -0.15 -16.84
N MET A 182 -5.82 -0.35 -15.67
CA MET A 182 -6.53 -0.73 -14.42
C MET A 182 -6.82 0.44 -13.48
N SER A 183 -6.53 1.70 -13.86
CA SER A 183 -6.62 2.85 -12.95
C SER A 183 -8.01 3.09 -12.35
N ASN A 184 -9.10 2.66 -13.02
CA ASN A 184 -10.47 2.75 -12.50
C ASN A 184 -11.15 1.38 -12.40
N HIS A 185 -10.40 0.36 -11.95
CA HIS A 185 -10.87 -1.02 -11.88
C HIS A 185 -12.23 -1.18 -11.17
N SER A 186 -12.46 -0.53 -10.02
CA SER A 186 -13.74 -0.63 -9.30
C SER A 186 -14.91 -0.10 -10.13
N THR A 187 -14.73 0.99 -10.87
CA THR A 187 -15.74 1.53 -11.78
C THR A 187 -16.02 0.58 -12.94
N PHE A 188 -14.99 -0.08 -13.49
CA PHE A 188 -15.18 -1.04 -14.58
C PHE A 188 -15.92 -2.28 -14.12
N MET A 189 -15.58 -2.77 -12.93
CA MET A 189 -16.28 -3.88 -12.28
C MET A 189 -17.75 -3.55 -12.03
N GLU A 190 -18.06 -2.33 -11.57
CA GLU A 190 -19.44 -1.92 -11.33
C GLU A 190 -20.22 -1.75 -12.65
N LEU A 191 -19.65 -1.08 -13.66
CA LEU A 191 -20.27 -0.94 -14.97
C LEU A 191 -20.52 -2.31 -15.62
N ALA A 192 -19.53 -3.19 -15.61
CA ALA A 192 -19.66 -4.51 -16.21
C ALA A 192 -20.73 -5.37 -15.50
N GLY A 193 -20.76 -5.35 -14.17
CA GLY A 193 -21.81 -6.06 -13.43
C GLY A 193 -23.21 -5.50 -13.70
N ASN A 194 -23.33 -4.22 -14.08
CA ASN A 194 -24.60 -3.56 -14.45
C ASN A 194 -24.94 -3.69 -15.96
N GLY A 195 -24.25 -4.53 -16.72
CA GLY A 195 -24.61 -4.81 -18.11
C GLY A 195 -23.88 -3.96 -19.15
N TYR A 196 -22.69 -3.44 -18.85
CA TYR A 196 -21.85 -2.73 -19.83
C TYR A 196 -20.66 -3.60 -20.24
N ILE A 197 -20.16 -3.43 -21.47
CA ILE A 197 -18.81 -3.87 -21.81
C ILE A 197 -17.89 -2.66 -21.63
N VAL A 198 -16.85 -2.80 -20.83
CA VAL A 198 -15.86 -1.73 -20.61
C VAL A 198 -14.54 -2.15 -21.25
N ALA A 199 -14.02 -1.33 -22.15
CA ALA A 199 -12.73 -1.52 -22.82
C ALA A 199 -11.75 -0.43 -22.35
N SER A 200 -10.77 -0.81 -21.52
CA SER A 200 -9.76 0.11 -21.00
C SER A 200 -8.44 -0.08 -21.72
N ILE A 201 -7.88 1.01 -22.25
CA ILE A 201 -6.74 1.01 -23.15
C ILE A 201 -5.45 1.37 -22.39
N ASP A 202 -4.37 0.64 -22.63
CA ASP A 202 -3.02 1.11 -22.31
C ASP A 202 -2.48 1.96 -23.45
N HIS A 203 -2.10 3.20 -23.14
CA HIS A 203 -1.31 4.01 -24.05
C HIS A 203 0.17 3.59 -23.95
N THR A 204 0.60 2.63 -24.77
CA THR A 204 1.99 2.10 -24.75
C THR A 204 3.05 3.20 -24.70
N HIS A 205 4.06 3.05 -23.84
CA HIS A 205 5.10 4.05 -23.50
C HIS A 205 4.64 5.29 -22.71
N GLN A 206 3.33 5.53 -22.59
CA GLN A 206 2.76 6.62 -21.77
C GLN A 206 2.05 6.09 -20.51
N ALA A 207 1.61 4.83 -20.54
CA ALA A 207 1.11 4.13 -19.38
C ALA A 207 2.25 3.88 -18.39
N PHE A 208 1.95 3.98 -17.09
CA PHE A 208 2.89 3.61 -16.03
C PHE A 208 3.34 2.15 -16.15
N ARG A 209 2.46 1.29 -16.67
CA ARG A 209 2.75 -0.11 -16.96
C ARG A 209 1.88 -0.59 -18.11
N THR A 210 2.51 -1.19 -19.12
CA THR A 210 1.83 -1.99 -20.15
C THR A 210 2.17 -3.47 -19.94
N LYS A 211 1.16 -4.35 -20.07
CA LYS A 211 1.36 -5.80 -20.07
C LYS A 211 0.58 -6.37 -21.24
N GLU A 212 1.30 -6.64 -22.33
CA GLU A 212 0.76 -7.31 -23.51
C GLU A 212 0.20 -8.69 -23.16
N SER A 213 -0.78 -9.15 -23.93
CA SER A 213 -1.42 -10.47 -23.78
C SER A 213 -0.52 -11.62 -24.27
N TRP A 214 0.51 -11.30 -25.03
CA TRP A 214 1.53 -12.22 -25.54
C TRP A 214 2.93 -11.76 -25.16
N TRP A 215 3.93 -12.60 -25.41
CA TRP A 215 5.34 -12.25 -25.21
C TRP A 215 5.98 -11.90 -26.56
N LYS A 216 6.96 -10.99 -26.56
CA LYS A 216 7.73 -10.62 -27.77
C LYS A 216 8.54 -11.82 -28.29
N GLY A 217 7.88 -12.66 -29.09
CA GLY A 217 8.44 -13.85 -29.74
C GLY A 217 7.46 -15.01 -29.89
N SER A 218 6.21 -14.89 -29.41
CA SER A 218 5.13 -15.77 -29.89
C SER A 218 4.81 -15.49 -31.35
N PRO A 219 4.39 -16.49 -32.15
CA PRO A 219 3.79 -16.26 -33.46
C PRO A 219 2.64 -15.24 -33.31
N ARG A 220 2.66 -14.19 -34.13
CA ARG A 220 1.61 -13.17 -34.19
C ARG A 220 0.35 -13.76 -34.79
#